data_AF-X0S3X0-F1
#
_entry.id   AF-X0S3X0-F1
#
_cell.length_a   1.000
_cell.length_b   1.000
_cell.length_c   1.000
_cell.angle_alpha   90.00
_cell.angle_beta   90.00
_cell.angle_gamma   90.00
#
_symmetry.space_group_name_H-M   'P 1'
#
loop_
_entity.id
_entity.type
_entity.pdbx_description
1 polymer ?
#
loop_
_entity_poly.entity_id
_entity_poly.type
_entity_poly.pdbx_seq_one_letter_code
_entity_poly.pdbx_strand_id
1 'polypeptide(L)'
;ANYYPDDRWSQYNTAHDQIQTLFYRAMGGSAADWNDLMLASIQKIQDSASNFHSYTAPGAIHCITGDDIFYTREVEGVKLHDWVEAMVNDEAWDDVMCTDCETDPEAQ
;
A
#
# COMPACT_ATOMS: atom_id res chain seq x y z
N ALA A 1 13.61 -0.43 9.50
CA ALA A 1 13.85 0.98 9.80
C ALA A 1 14.99 1.20 10.80
N ASN A 2 14.74 1.28 12.11
CA ASN A 2 15.76 1.80 13.06
C ASN A 2 17.07 1.00 13.19
N TYR A 3 17.07 -0.30 12.82
CA TYR A 3 18.30 -1.11 12.76
C TYR A 3 19.03 -0.99 11.40
N TYR A 4 18.31 -0.61 10.34
CA TYR A 4 18.79 -0.42 8.97
C TYR A 4 18.36 0.97 8.49
N PRO A 5 18.98 2.04 9.01
CA PRO A 5 18.53 3.41 8.77
C PRO A 5 18.74 3.87 7.32
N ASP A 6 19.71 3.27 6.63
CA ASP A 6 20.06 3.61 5.24
C ASP A 6 19.33 2.73 4.21
N ASP A 7 18.61 1.70 4.66
CA ASP A 7 17.80 0.85 3.79
C ASP A 7 16.48 1.54 3.45
N ARG A 8 15.91 1.19 2.30
CA ARG A 8 14.57 1.60 1.88
C ARG A 8 13.57 0.53 2.28
N TRP A 9 12.54 0.92 3.02
CA TRP A 9 11.44 0.03 3.36
C TRP A 9 10.18 0.53 2.66
N SER A 10 9.45 -0.39 2.03
CA SER A 10 8.17 -0.05 1.42
C SER A 10 7.12 -1.12 1.60
N GLN A 11 5.87 -0.66 1.44
CA GLN A 11 4.72 -1.53 1.33
C GLN A 11 3.77 -1.02 0.25
N TYR A 12 3.43 -1.90 -0.70
CA TYR A 12 2.19 -1.76 -1.47
C TYR A 12 1.06 -2.48 -0.74
N ASN A 13 -0.12 -1.87 -0.67
CA ASN A 13 -1.35 -2.54 -0.26
C ASN A 13 -2.56 -1.98 -1.00
N THR A 14 -3.68 -2.69 -0.90
CA THR A 14 -4.99 -2.17 -1.28
C THR A 14 -5.84 -1.99 -0.03
N ALA A 15 -6.65 -0.94 -0.04
CA ALA A 15 -7.51 -0.53 1.08
C ALA A 15 -8.44 -1.66 1.56
N HIS A 16 -8.90 -2.51 0.63
CA HIS A 16 -9.87 -3.57 0.87
C HIS A 16 -9.38 -4.94 0.40
N ASP A 17 -8.05 -5.19 0.42
CA ASP A 17 -7.44 -6.46 0.01
C ASP A 17 -8.25 -7.67 0.52
N GLN A 18 -8.81 -8.43 -0.42
CA GLN A 18 -9.76 -9.49 -0.10
C GLN A 18 -9.11 -10.62 0.71
N ILE A 19 -7.84 -10.92 0.44
CA ILE A 19 -7.11 -12.01 1.08
C ILE A 19 -6.62 -11.59 2.46
N GLN A 20 -6.14 -10.36 2.62
CA GLN A 20 -5.79 -9.86 3.95
C GLN A 20 -7.02 -9.75 4.84
N THR A 21 -8.15 -9.24 4.31
CA THR A 21 -9.44 -9.22 5.02
C THR A 21 -9.90 -10.63 5.41
N LEU A 22 -9.74 -11.62 4.52
CA LEU A 22 -10.06 -13.02 4.80
C LEU A 22 -9.25 -13.56 5.98
N PHE A 23 -7.93 -13.37 5.99
CA PHE A 23 -7.08 -13.84 7.08
C PHE A 23 -7.34 -13.08 8.39
N TYR A 24 -7.59 -11.78 8.34
CA TYR A 24 -7.97 -11.00 9.52
C TYR A 24 -9.21 -11.57 10.21
N ARG A 25 -10.24 -11.92 9.42
CA ARG A 25 -11.44 -12.59 9.94
C ARG A 25 -11.15 -13.98 10.49
N ALA A 26 -10.31 -14.76 9.83
CA ALA A 26 -9.92 -16.09 10.31
C ALA A 26 -9.22 -16.02 11.69
N MET A 27 -8.54 -14.91 11.98
CA MET A 27 -7.92 -14.63 13.28
C MET A 27 -8.88 -14.05 14.33
N GLY A 28 -10.18 -13.90 14.01
CA GLY A 28 -11.20 -13.38 14.90
C GLY A 28 -11.53 -11.89 14.74
N GLY A 29 -10.96 -11.23 13.72
CA GLY A 29 -11.28 -9.85 13.37
C GLY A 29 -12.62 -9.68 12.65
N SER A 30 -13.08 -8.43 12.56
CA SER A 30 -14.27 -8.03 11.77
C SER A 30 -13.84 -7.50 10.41
N ALA A 31 -14.52 -7.91 9.33
CA ALA A 31 -14.25 -7.36 7.99
C ALA A 31 -14.44 -5.84 7.92
N ALA A 32 -15.43 -5.32 8.67
CA ALA A 32 -15.78 -3.91 8.67
C ALA A 32 -14.67 -3.03 9.28
N ASP A 33 -13.83 -3.61 10.16
CA ASP A 33 -12.80 -2.86 10.87
C ASP A 33 -11.45 -2.94 10.15
N TRP A 34 -11.33 -3.80 9.12
CA TRP A 34 -10.05 -4.12 8.48
C TRP A 34 -9.37 -2.87 7.91
N ASN A 35 -10.08 -2.11 7.09
CA ASN A 35 -9.53 -0.95 6.39
C ASN A 35 -8.97 0.08 7.39
N ASP A 36 -9.81 0.54 8.32
CA ASP A 36 -9.44 1.55 9.32
C ASP A 36 -8.22 1.11 10.16
N LEU A 37 -8.19 -0.16 10.59
CA LEU A 37 -7.10 -0.69 11.41
C LEU A 37 -5.81 -0.89 10.59
N MET A 38 -5.93 -1.30 9.34
CA MET A 38 -4.79 -1.44 8.42
C MET A 38 -4.17 -0.07 8.17
N LEU A 39 -4.96 0.95 7.81
CA LEU A 39 -4.49 2.32 7.59
C LEU A 39 -3.85 2.91 8.85
N ALA A 40 -4.46 2.71 10.02
CA ALA A 40 -3.88 3.13 11.29
C ALA A 40 -2.52 2.44 11.57
N SER A 41 -2.36 1.17 11.16
CA SER A 41 -1.09 0.47 11.29
C SER A 41 -0.01 1.04 10.37
N ILE A 42 -0.35 1.42 9.14
CA ILE A 42 0.58 2.06 8.19
C ILE A 42 1.06 3.39 8.75
N GLN A 43 0.12 4.25 9.18
CA GLN A 43 0.44 5.56 9.78
C GLN A 43 1.38 5.40 10.98
N LYS A 44 1.10 4.43 11.86
CA LYS A 44 1.96 4.16 13.02
C LYS A 44 3.39 3.77 12.62
N ILE A 45 3.58 3.05 11.51
CA ILE A 45 4.92 2.71 11.01
C ILE A 45 5.60 3.98 10.51
N GLN A 46 4.95 4.75 9.65
CA GLN A 46 5.47 6.02 9.10
C GLN A 46 5.89 6.99 10.20
N ASP A 47 5.09 7.14 11.25
CA ASP A 47 5.40 8.01 12.40
C ASP A 47 6.68 7.59 13.14
N SER A 48 7.07 6.31 13.04
CA SER A 48 8.19 5.73 13.77
C SER A 48 9.42 5.44 12.91
N ALA A 49 9.30 5.59 11.59
CA ALA A 49 10.29 5.15 10.61
C ALA A 49 10.31 6.08 9.38
N SER A 50 11.21 7.07 9.39
CA SER A 50 11.34 8.02 8.28
C SER A 50 11.87 7.42 6.98
N ASN A 51 12.37 6.18 7.01
CA ASN A 51 12.83 5.44 5.83
C ASN A 51 11.82 4.38 5.35
N PHE A 52 10.56 4.50 5.77
CA PHE A 52 9.45 3.68 5.32
C PHE A 52 8.45 4.54 4.54
N HIS A 53 8.08 4.08 3.34
CA HIS A 53 7.03 4.70 2.55
C HIS A 53 6.00 3.66 2.07
N SER A 54 4.74 4.05 1.95
CA SER A 54 3.66 3.16 1.50
C SER A 54 2.97 3.66 0.25
N TYR A 55 2.52 2.73 -0.58
CA TYR A 55 1.62 2.97 -1.70
C TYR A 55 0.31 2.22 -1.44
N THR A 56 -0.73 2.96 -1.06
CA THR A 56 -2.07 2.42 -0.76
C THR A 56 -3.05 2.75 -1.86
N ALA A 57 -3.42 1.73 -2.64
CA ALA A 57 -4.41 1.80 -3.70
C ALA A 57 -5.83 1.50 -3.20
N PRO A 58 -6.88 1.95 -3.90
CA PRO A 58 -8.24 1.51 -3.61
C PRO A 58 -8.44 0.04 -4.00
N GLY A 59 -9.56 -0.54 -3.59
CA GLY A 59 -10.00 -1.84 -4.09
C GLY A 59 -9.51 -3.05 -3.31
N ALA A 60 -9.71 -4.23 -3.91
CA ALA A 60 -9.64 -5.51 -3.21
C ALA A 60 -8.57 -6.47 -3.76
N ILE A 61 -7.79 -6.03 -4.74
CA ILE A 61 -6.74 -6.84 -5.38
C ILE A 61 -5.70 -7.23 -4.33
N HIS A 62 -5.33 -8.51 -4.34
CA HIS A 62 -4.28 -9.06 -3.49
C HIS A 62 -3.00 -9.29 -4.29
N CYS A 63 -1.89 -8.70 -3.81
CA CYS A 63 -0.63 -8.61 -4.54
C CYS A 63 -0.77 -7.84 -5.87
N ILE A 64 0.35 -7.42 -6.44
CA ILE A 64 0.34 -6.68 -7.73
C ILE A 64 1.59 -6.91 -8.55
N THR A 65 2.72 -7.25 -7.92
CA THR A 65 4.04 -7.31 -8.55
C THR A 65 4.16 -8.32 -9.70
N GLY A 66 3.29 -9.33 -9.74
CA GLY A 66 3.29 -10.34 -10.80
C GLY A 66 2.36 -10.04 -11.97
N ASP A 67 1.52 -9.01 -11.86
CA ASP A 67 0.41 -8.75 -12.77
C ASP A 67 0.65 -7.47 -13.59
N ASP A 68 0.09 -7.41 -14.80
CA ASP A 68 0.26 -6.27 -15.72
C ASP A 68 -0.20 -4.94 -15.11
N ILE A 69 -1.16 -4.99 -14.19
CA ILE A 69 -1.67 -3.82 -13.47
C ILE A 69 -0.59 -3.10 -12.66
N PHE A 70 0.54 -3.75 -12.34
CA PHE A 70 1.72 -3.08 -11.78
C PHE A 70 2.19 -1.87 -12.60
N TYR A 71 2.11 -1.96 -13.93
CA TYR A 71 2.57 -0.90 -14.83
C TYR A 71 1.51 0.19 -15.09
N THR A 72 0.24 -0.12 -14.85
CA THR A 72 -0.86 0.79 -15.14
C THR A 72 -1.44 1.47 -13.91
N ARG A 73 -1.35 0.84 -12.73
CA ARG A 73 -1.94 1.34 -11.49
C ARG A 73 -1.46 2.73 -11.19
N GLU A 74 -2.40 3.66 -11.14
CA GLU A 74 -2.18 5.06 -10.78
C GLU A 74 -3.10 5.47 -9.63
N VAL A 75 -2.53 6.13 -8.63
CA VAL A 75 -3.24 6.62 -7.44
C VAL A 75 -2.76 8.04 -7.20
N GLU A 76 -3.70 8.98 -7.13
CA GLU A 76 -3.40 10.41 -6.94
C GLU A 76 -2.34 10.96 -7.93
N GLY A 77 -2.35 10.47 -9.18
CA GLY A 77 -1.43 10.88 -10.23
C GLY A 77 -0.04 10.23 -10.17
N VAL A 78 0.19 9.28 -9.27
CA VAL A 78 1.45 8.54 -9.14
C VAL A 78 1.25 7.11 -9.59
N LYS A 79 1.98 6.67 -10.63
CA LYS A 79 1.95 5.27 -11.05
C LYS A 79 2.81 4.40 -10.14
N LEU A 80 2.35 3.19 -9.86
CA LEU A 80 3.09 2.26 -9.02
C LEU A 80 4.48 1.94 -9.60
N HIS A 81 4.58 1.69 -10.91
CA HIS A 81 5.88 1.40 -11.52
C HIS A 81 6.85 2.59 -11.44
N ASP A 82 6.38 3.82 -11.67
CA ASP A 82 7.18 5.05 -11.56
C ASP A 82 7.64 5.26 -10.10
N TRP A 83 6.77 4.98 -9.13
CA TRP A 83 7.10 5.06 -7.70
C TRP A 83 8.20 4.05 -7.29
N VAL A 84 8.13 2.82 -7.81
CA VAL A 84 9.17 1.81 -7.61
C VAL A 84 10.46 2.19 -8.34
N GLU A 85 10.36 2.75 -9.54
CA GLU A 85 11.53 3.25 -10.29
C GLU A 85 12.26 4.36 -9.52
N ALA A 86 11.51 5.32 -8.96
CA ALA A 86 12.08 6.37 -8.13
C ALA A 86 12.81 5.81 -6.91
N MET A 87 12.21 4.84 -6.20
CA MET A 87 12.82 4.14 -5.06
C MET A 87 14.18 3.52 -5.42
N VAL A 88 14.26 2.81 -6.56
CA VAL A 88 15.48 2.05 -6.90
C VAL A 88 16.60 2.96 -7.43
N ASN A 89 16.25 4.12 -7.98
CA ASN A 89 17.18 5.09 -8.57
C ASN A 89 17.61 6.22 -7.63
N ASP A 90 17.35 6.11 -6.32
CA ASP A 90 17.68 7.15 -5.33
C ASP A 90 16.95 8.49 -5.56
N GLU A 91 15.77 8.44 -6.17
CA GLU A 91 14.89 9.59 -6.35
C GLU A 91 13.88 9.71 -5.21
N ALA A 92 13.20 10.87 -5.12
CA ALA A 92 12.17 11.10 -4.12
C ALA A 92 10.94 10.23 -4.41
N TRP A 93 10.44 9.54 -3.38
CA TRP A 93 9.32 8.60 -3.46
C TRP A 93 8.52 8.69 -2.14
N ASP A 94 7.55 9.59 -2.11
CA ASP A 94 6.75 9.85 -0.92
C ASP A 94 5.59 8.84 -0.77
N ASP A 95 4.90 8.90 0.35
CA ASP A 95 3.70 8.11 0.59
C ASP A 95 2.59 8.44 -0.42
N VAL A 96 1.91 7.41 -0.91
CA VAL A 96 0.76 7.51 -1.80
C VAL A 96 -0.44 6.87 -1.11
N MET A 97 -1.55 7.61 -1.03
CA MET A 97 -2.78 7.17 -0.37
C MET A 97 -3.98 7.53 -1.25
N CYS A 98 -4.88 6.58 -1.48
CA CYS A 98 -6.15 6.84 -2.13
C CYS A 98 -6.97 7.89 -1.37
N THR A 99 -7.51 8.89 -2.07
CA THR A 99 -8.50 9.81 -1.48
C THR A 99 -9.89 9.19 -1.42
N ASP A 100 -10.26 8.45 -2.49
CA ASP A 100 -11.43 7.57 -2.51
C ASP A 100 -10.95 6.12 -2.55
N CYS A 101 -10.95 5.49 -1.37
CA CYS A 101 -10.50 4.11 -1.22
C CYS A 101 -11.63 3.09 -1.45
N GLU A 102 -12.88 3.53 -1.62
CA GLU A 102 -14.06 2.68 -1.73
C GLU A 102 -14.31 2.23 -3.17
N THR A 103 -13.87 3.01 -4.15
CA THR A 103 -14.05 2.72 -5.57
C THR A 103 -12.73 2.31 -6.23
N ASP A 104 -12.68 1.11 -6.81
CA ASP A 104 -11.50 0.66 -7.58
C ASP A 104 -11.77 0.81 -9.08
N PRO A 105 -11.21 1.85 -9.73
CA PRO A 105 -11.41 2.08 -11.16
C PRO A 105 -10.70 1.03 -12.04
N GLU A 106 -9.79 0.22 -11.48
CA GLU A 106 -9.03 -0.80 -12.22
C GLU A 106 -9.40 -2.24 -11.84
N ALA A 107 -10.51 -2.44 -11.13
CA ALA A 107 -11.12 -3.75 -11.00
C ALA A 107 -11.63 -4.20 -12.39
N GLN A 108 -10.83 -5.01 -13.10
CA GLN A 108 -11.33 -5.77 -14.24
C GLN A 108 -12.23 -6.91 -13.78
#